data_AF-A0A161YBA7-F1
#
_entry.id   AF-A0A161YBA7-F1
#
_cell.length_a   1.000
_cell.length_b   1.000
_cell.length_c   1.000
_cell.angle_alpha   90.00
_cell.angle_beta   90.00
_cell.angle_gamma   90.00
#
_symmetry.space_group_name_H-M   'P 1'
#
loop_
_entity.id
_entity.type
_entity.pdbx_description
1 polymer ?
#
loop_
_entity_poly.entity_id
_entity_poly.type
_entity_poly.pdbx_seq_one_letter_code
_entity_poly.pdbx_strand_id
1 'polypeptide(L)'
;MRGSCHCGNVVIELSTKIDQVTSCNCSICHRYGAIWGYFKLDEVKIESNTGRIDSYKHGDEYLDFHHCAHCGCVTHYTPREKAQSERMAVNLRMFEKGLLDEVSIRYFDGADSWEFKAQSADRYFI
;
A
#
# COMPACT_ATOMS: atom_id res chain seq x y z
N MET A 1 -6.06 7.61 11.81
CA MET A 1 -5.52 8.57 10.81
C MET A 1 -6.34 8.49 9.53
N ARG A 2 -6.42 9.58 8.76
CA ARG A 2 -7.24 9.67 7.55
C ARG A 2 -6.39 10.05 6.35
N GLY A 3 -6.61 9.38 5.22
CA GLY A 3 -5.95 9.63 3.94
C GLY A 3 -6.95 9.55 2.79
N SER A 4 -6.50 9.89 1.59
CA SER A 4 -7.32 9.78 0.39
C SER A 4 -6.49 9.60 -0.86
N CYS A 5 -7.10 9.09 -1.92
CA CYS A 5 -6.51 9.21 -3.26
C CYS A 5 -6.39 10.68 -3.69
N HIS A 6 -5.64 10.95 -4.77
CA HIS A 6 -5.37 12.31 -5.25
C HIS A 6 -6.63 13.15 -5.48
N CYS A 7 -7.69 12.56 -6.06
CA CYS A 7 -8.94 13.26 -6.32
C CYS A 7 -9.94 13.26 -5.15
N GLY A 8 -9.58 12.66 -4.00
CA GLY A 8 -10.44 12.57 -2.82
C GLY A 8 -11.61 11.58 -2.93
N ASN A 9 -11.75 10.87 -4.05
CA ASN A 9 -12.86 9.93 -4.26
C ASN A 9 -12.79 8.72 -3.32
N VAL A 10 -11.59 8.17 -3.10
CA VAL A 10 -11.35 7.06 -2.18
C VAL A 10 -10.81 7.63 -0.88
N VAL A 11 -11.51 7.41 0.22
CA VAL A 11 -11.14 7.82 1.57
C VAL A 11 -10.73 6.61 2.36
N ILE A 12 -9.65 6.73 3.12
CA ILE A 12 -9.08 5.66 3.94
C ILE A 12 -9.01 6.14 5.38
N GLU A 13 -9.55 5.37 6.31
CA GLU A 13 -9.46 5.60 7.75
C GLU A 13 -8.77 4.41 8.40
N LEU A 14 -7.77 4.70 9.23
CA LEU A 14 -7.01 3.70 9.99
C LEU A 14 -7.21 3.96 11.48
N SER A 15 -7.57 2.93 12.23
CA SER A 15 -7.74 3.01 13.70
C SER A 15 -6.41 2.94 14.47
N THR A 16 -5.37 2.38 13.86
CA THR A 16 -4.08 2.10 14.50
C THR A 16 -2.95 2.98 13.92
N LYS A 17 -2.03 3.45 14.79
CA LYS A 17 -0.77 4.09 14.34
C LYS A 17 0.19 3.03 13.83
N ILE A 18 0.91 3.34 12.76
CA ILE A 18 1.94 2.45 12.21
C ILE A 18 3.32 3.06 12.42
N ASP A 19 4.26 2.25 12.93
CA ASP A 19 5.63 2.69 13.18
C ASP A 19 6.60 2.17 12.11
N GLN A 20 6.19 1.15 11.36
CA GLN A 20 7.02 0.46 10.38
C GLN A 20 6.25 0.14 9.11
N VAL A 21 6.83 0.51 7.98
CA VAL A 21 6.25 0.34 6.63
C VAL A 21 7.26 -0.34 5.71
N THR A 22 6.78 -0.89 4.59
CA THR A 22 7.63 -1.61 3.62
C THR A 22 7.63 -0.91 2.28
N SER A 23 8.84 -0.67 1.76
CA SER A 23 9.09 -0.37 0.35
C SER A 23 9.59 -1.63 -0.35
N CYS A 24 8.78 -2.18 -1.26
CA CYS A 24 9.11 -3.38 -2.03
C CYS A 24 9.49 -3.03 -3.47
N ASN A 25 10.52 -3.68 -4.01
CA ASN A 25 11.00 -3.48 -5.39
C ASN A 25 10.50 -4.53 -6.39
N CYS A 26 9.58 -5.43 -6.03
CA CYS A 26 9.05 -6.40 -6.99
C CYS A 26 8.40 -5.68 -8.19
N SER A 27 8.21 -6.40 -9.29
CA SER A 27 7.80 -5.83 -10.57
C SER A 27 6.60 -4.87 -10.48
N ILE A 28 5.60 -5.19 -9.66
CA ILE A 28 4.39 -4.37 -9.46
C ILE A 28 4.60 -3.26 -8.42
N CYS A 29 5.21 -3.55 -7.27
CA CYS A 29 5.41 -2.58 -6.19
C CYS A 29 6.34 -1.43 -6.61
N HIS A 30 7.39 -1.74 -7.38
CA HIS A 30 8.28 -0.73 -7.92
C HIS A 30 7.54 0.24 -8.85
N ARG A 31 6.63 -0.26 -9.71
CA ARG A 31 5.82 0.58 -10.62
C ARG A 31 4.78 1.41 -9.90
N TYR A 32 4.19 0.88 -8.82
CA TYR A 32 3.25 1.63 -8.00
C TYR A 32 3.93 2.66 -7.10
N GLY A 33 5.24 2.53 -6.85
CA GLY A 33 5.98 3.40 -5.94
C GLY A 33 5.41 3.41 -4.52
N ALA A 34 4.71 2.34 -4.13
CA ALA A 34 3.91 2.29 -2.92
C ALA A 34 4.78 2.09 -1.67
N ILE A 35 4.34 2.70 -0.56
CA ILE A 35 4.90 2.47 0.76
C ILE A 35 3.81 1.77 1.59
N TRP A 36 3.98 0.48 1.84
CA TRP A 36 2.95 -0.38 2.38
C TRP A 36 2.96 -0.42 3.91
N GLY A 37 1.84 -0.05 4.50
CA GLY A 37 1.54 -0.32 5.90
C GLY A 37 0.59 -1.49 6.04
N TYR A 38 0.83 -2.40 6.98
CA TYR A 38 0.11 -3.65 7.09
C TYR A 38 -0.84 -3.65 8.28
N PHE A 39 -2.10 -3.96 8.03
CA PHE A 39 -3.19 -3.87 9.01
C PHE A 39 -4.04 -5.14 8.96
N LYS A 40 -4.77 -5.42 10.03
CA LYS A 40 -5.91 -6.34 9.96
C LYS A 40 -7.05 -5.70 9.16
N LEU A 41 -7.94 -6.51 8.62
CA LEU A 41 -9.07 -6.02 7.82
C LEU A 41 -10.01 -5.11 8.61
N ASP A 42 -10.18 -5.34 9.91
CA ASP A 42 -11.06 -4.55 10.80
C ASP A 42 -10.43 -3.24 11.29
N GLU A 43 -9.13 -3.03 11.06
CA GLU A 43 -8.41 -1.79 11.40
C GLU A 43 -8.47 -0.73 10.29
N VAL A 44 -9.00 -1.08 9.12
CA VAL A 44 -9.03 -0.24 7.93
C VAL A 44 -10.45 -0.08 7.44
N LYS A 45 -10.90 1.17 7.31
CA LYS A 45 -12.16 1.51 6.66
C LYS A 45 -11.89 2.24 5.36
N ILE A 46 -12.53 1.79 4.29
CA ILE A 46 -12.35 2.34 2.94
C ILE A 46 -13.71 2.69 2.37
N GLU A 47 -13.86 3.93 1.93
CA GLU A 47 -15.09 4.45 1.36
C GLU A 47 -14.80 5.07 -0.02
N SER A 48 -15.77 4.99 -0.92
CA SER A 48 -15.72 5.63 -2.24
C SER A 48 -16.92 6.54 -2.41
N ASN A 49 -16.68 7.83 -2.65
CA ASN A 49 -17.73 8.82 -2.84
C ASN A 49 -18.58 8.57 -4.09
N THR A 50 -18.01 7.90 -5.10
CA THR A 50 -18.70 7.53 -6.35
C THR A 50 -19.00 6.03 -6.45
N GLY A 51 -18.67 5.25 -5.42
CA GLY A 51 -18.84 3.79 -5.41
C GLY A 51 -17.90 3.01 -6.34
N ARG A 52 -16.94 3.67 -7.02
CA ARG A 52 -16.01 3.01 -7.95
C ARG A 52 -14.59 2.93 -7.38
N ILE A 53 -14.15 1.70 -7.11
CA ILE A 53 -12.77 1.30 -6.83
C ILE A 53 -12.52 0.09 -7.72
N ASP A 54 -11.52 0.18 -8.60
CA ASP A 54 -11.16 -0.91 -9.49
C ASP A 54 -9.97 -1.66 -8.89
N SER A 55 -9.81 -2.94 -9.24
CA SER A 55 -8.70 -3.77 -8.78
C SER A 55 -7.95 -4.43 -9.92
N TYR A 56 -6.66 -4.70 -9.68
CA TYR A 56 -5.80 -5.46 -10.57
C TYR A 56 -5.09 -6.57 -9.80
N LYS A 57 -5.01 -7.75 -10.41
CA LYS A 57 -4.31 -8.91 -9.88
C LYS A 57 -3.34 -9.44 -10.92
N HIS A 58 -2.24 -10.02 -10.44
CA HIS A 58 -1.12 -10.46 -11.26
C HIS A 58 -0.43 -11.67 -10.61
N GLY A 59 0.30 -12.44 -11.42
CA GLY A 59 1.17 -13.51 -10.98
C GLY A 59 0.35 -14.62 -10.35
N ASP A 60 0.72 -15.00 -9.14
CA ASP A 60 -0.03 -15.99 -8.39
C ASP A 60 -1.39 -15.49 -7.93
N GLU A 61 -1.88 -14.30 -8.27
CA GLU A 61 -3.22 -13.81 -7.91
C GLU A 61 -3.60 -13.96 -6.41
N TYR A 62 -2.62 -13.84 -5.50
CA TYR A 62 -2.87 -13.88 -4.06
C TYR A 62 -3.47 -12.57 -3.53
N LEU A 63 -3.27 -11.47 -4.25
CA LEU A 63 -3.62 -10.11 -3.83
C LEU A 63 -4.44 -9.42 -4.92
N ASP A 64 -5.42 -8.63 -4.49
CA ASP A 64 -6.09 -7.64 -5.34
C ASP A 64 -5.54 -6.25 -4.99
N PHE A 65 -4.88 -5.59 -5.95
CA PHE A 65 -4.38 -4.23 -5.80
C PHE A 65 -5.45 -3.23 -6.23
N HIS A 66 -5.98 -2.47 -5.27
CA HIS A 66 -7.10 -1.56 -5.47
C HIS A 66 -6.63 -0.14 -5.78
N HIS A 67 -7.24 0.47 -6.78
CA HIS A 67 -6.94 1.82 -7.21
C HIS A 67 -8.20 2.63 -7.47
N CYS A 68 -8.06 3.94 -7.35
CA CYS A 68 -9.15 4.84 -7.68
C CYS A 68 -9.43 4.78 -9.20
N ALA A 69 -10.65 4.40 -9.58
CA ALA A 69 -11.09 4.36 -10.97
C ALA A 69 -11.04 5.73 -11.69
N HIS A 70 -10.93 6.83 -10.93
CA HIS A 70 -10.89 8.18 -11.47
C HIS A 70 -9.45 8.71 -11.66
N CYS A 71 -8.61 8.65 -10.61
CA CYS A 71 -7.25 9.21 -10.68
C CYS A 71 -6.14 8.16 -10.76
N GLY A 72 -6.45 6.87 -10.74
CA GLY A 72 -5.48 5.78 -10.87
C GLY A 72 -4.60 5.54 -9.64
N CYS A 73 -4.68 6.36 -8.58
CA CYS A 73 -3.87 6.14 -7.38
C CYS A 73 -4.16 4.78 -6.75
N VAL A 74 -3.12 3.96 -6.58
CA VAL A 74 -3.19 2.69 -5.86
C VAL A 74 -3.27 2.97 -4.37
N THR A 75 -4.35 2.54 -3.75
CA THR A 75 -4.69 2.91 -2.38
C THR A 75 -4.36 1.81 -1.38
N HIS A 76 -4.64 0.56 -1.73
CA HIS A 76 -4.45 -0.59 -0.85
C HIS A 76 -4.39 -1.87 -1.67
N TYR A 77 -4.01 -2.98 -1.04
CA TYR A 77 -4.30 -4.30 -1.55
C TYR A 77 -4.98 -5.16 -0.48
N THR A 78 -5.83 -6.09 -0.90
CA THR A 78 -6.45 -7.08 -0.01
C THR A 78 -5.98 -8.50 -0.37
N PRO A 79 -5.86 -9.40 0.61
CA PRO A 79 -5.63 -10.80 0.33
C PRO A 79 -6.88 -11.41 -0.31
N ARG A 80 -6.68 -12.35 -1.23
CA ARG A 80 -7.74 -13.22 -1.73
C ARG A 80 -7.84 -14.47 -0.86
N GLU A 81 -8.94 -15.20 -0.97
CA GLU A 81 -9.21 -16.41 -0.16
C GLU A 81 -8.02 -17.39 -0.14
N LYS A 82 -7.41 -17.64 -1.30
CA LYS A 82 -6.28 -18.56 -1.43
C LYS A 82 -5.01 -18.12 -0.69
N ALA A 83 -4.87 -16.83 -0.35
CA ALA A 83 -3.74 -16.33 0.42
C ALA A 83 -3.83 -16.72 1.90
N GLN A 84 -5.00 -17.15 2.39
CA GLN A 84 -5.24 -17.54 3.79
C GLN A 84 -4.67 -16.51 4.79
N SER A 85 -4.85 -15.22 4.46
CA SER A 85 -4.32 -14.09 5.23
C SER A 85 -5.46 -13.16 5.61
N GLU A 86 -5.46 -12.70 6.85
CA GLU A 86 -6.39 -11.67 7.36
C GLU A 86 -5.75 -10.27 7.38
N ARG A 87 -4.59 -10.12 6.73
CA ARG A 87 -3.86 -8.86 6.65
C ARG A 87 -3.97 -8.25 5.27
N MET A 88 -4.26 -6.95 5.25
CA MET A 88 -4.19 -6.11 4.06
C MET A 88 -3.05 -5.11 4.19
N ALA A 89 -2.74 -4.40 3.10
CA ALA A 89 -1.85 -3.26 3.19
C ALA A 89 -2.43 -2.01 2.53
N VAL A 90 -2.08 -0.87 3.11
CA VAL A 90 -2.49 0.46 2.69
C VAL A 90 -1.26 1.22 2.21
N ASN A 91 -1.39 1.96 1.12
CA ASN A 91 -0.34 2.81 0.58
C ASN A 91 -0.28 4.11 1.38
N LEU A 92 0.75 4.29 2.21
CA LEU A 92 0.89 5.47 3.06
C LEU A 92 1.14 6.77 2.28
N ARG A 93 1.44 6.69 0.97
CA ARG A 93 1.49 7.88 0.10
C ARG A 93 0.13 8.56 -0.08
N MET A 94 -0.97 7.93 0.35
CA MET A 94 -2.32 8.53 0.34
C MET A 94 -2.59 9.41 1.57
N PHE A 95 -1.64 9.53 2.48
CA PHE A 95 -1.74 10.34 3.69
C PHE A 95 -0.86 11.59 3.58
N GLU A 96 -0.93 12.46 4.58
CA GLU A 96 -0.09 13.65 4.66
C GLU A 96 1.39 13.32 4.48
N LYS A 97 2.09 14.14 3.69
CA LYS A 97 3.49 13.86 3.29
C LYS A 97 4.42 13.64 4.48
N GLY A 98 4.23 14.42 5.55
CA GLY A 98 5.05 14.34 6.76
C GLY A 98 4.90 13.04 7.55
N LEU A 99 3.86 12.23 7.28
CA LEU A 99 3.69 10.94 7.96
C LEU A 99 4.86 9.99 7.69
N LEU A 100 5.48 10.07 6.50
CA LEU A 100 6.62 9.21 6.16
C LEU A 100 7.90 9.58 6.92
N ASP A 101 7.99 10.80 7.46
CA ASP A 101 9.11 11.25 8.28
C ASP A 101 9.02 10.67 9.71
N GLU A 102 7.85 10.18 10.11
CA GLU A 102 7.57 9.64 11.45
C GLU A 102 7.64 8.10 11.52
N VAL A 103 7.89 7.41 10.41
CA VAL A 103 7.85 5.94 10.34
C VAL A 103 9.15 5.34 9.83
N SER A 104 9.49 4.14 10.31
CA SER A 104 10.63 3.39 9.82
C SER A 104 10.27 2.67 8.51
N ILE A 105 10.96 3.03 7.42
CA ILE A 105 10.81 2.33 6.13
C ILE A 105 11.78 1.16 6.07
N ARG A 106 11.24 -0.06 5.91
CA ARG A 106 12.00 -1.26 5.60
C ARG A 106 12.00 -1.52 4.11
N TYR A 107 13.15 -1.94 3.58
CA TYR A 107 13.31 -2.25 2.17
C TYR A 107 13.24 -3.75 1.98
N PHE A 108 12.29 -4.20 1.16
CA PHE A 108 12.12 -5.60 0.83
C PHE A 108 12.51 -5.85 -0.62
N ASP A 109 13.44 -6.78 -0.83
CA ASP A 109 13.83 -7.21 -2.16
C ASP A 109 12.90 -8.33 -2.66
N GLY A 110 11.71 -7.94 -3.10
CA GLY A 110 10.73 -8.85 -3.69
C GLY A 110 10.98 -9.15 -5.18
N ALA A 111 12.06 -8.61 -5.77
CA ALA A 111 12.43 -8.91 -7.15
C ALA A 111 13.34 -10.15 -7.22
N ASP A 112 14.33 -10.23 -6.32
CA ASP A 112 15.39 -11.24 -6.40
C ASP A 112 15.45 -12.13 -5.15
N SER A 113 15.89 -11.58 -4.01
CA SER A 113 16.27 -12.41 -2.85
C SER A 113 15.13 -12.77 -1.89
N TRP A 114 13.98 -12.10 -1.97
CA TRP A 114 12.87 -12.25 -1.02
C TRP A 114 13.24 -11.96 0.45
N GLU A 115 14.18 -11.04 0.65
CA GLU A 115 14.69 -10.67 1.98
C GLU A 115 14.58 -9.16 2.23
N PHE A 116 14.59 -8.78 3.51
CA PHE A 116 14.75 -7.38 3.87
C PHE A 116 16.21 -6.96 3.77
N LYS A 117 16.46 -5.87 3.06
CA LYS A 117 17.79 -5.29 2.85
C LYS A 117 17.94 -3.97 3.59
N ALA A 118 19.18 -3.62 3.89
CA ALA A 118 19.51 -2.26 4.32
C ALA A 118 19.15 -1.28 3.20
N GLN A 119 18.76 -0.07 3.57
CA GLN A 119 18.55 1.02 2.62
C GLN A 119 19.86 1.28 1.87
N SER A 120 19.90 1.00 0.56
CA SER A 120 21.02 1.43 -0.26
C SER A 120 20.95 2.95 -0.43
N ALA A 121 22.07 3.65 -0.24
CA ALA A 121 22.17 5.10 -0.38
C ALA A 121 21.67 5.63 -1.76
N ASP A 122 21.63 4.76 -2.78
CA ASP A 122 21.35 5.12 -4.16
C ASP A 122 19.92 4.84 -4.65
N ARG A 123 18.98 4.45 -3.78
CA ARG A 123 17.62 4.07 -4.23
C ARG A 123 16.54 5.04 -3.72
N TYR A 124 16.34 6.07 -4.54
CA TYR A 124 15.18 6.96 -4.64
C TYR A 124 14.97 7.96 -3.49
N PHE A 125 15.68 9.07 -3.57
CA PHE A 125 15.07 10.37 -3.30
C PHE A 125 14.34 10.80 -4.58
N ILE A 126 13.04 11.05 -4.49
CA ILE A 126 12.33 11.87 -5.48
C ILE A 126 12.68 13.32 -5.17
#